data_AF-A0A954PZZ0-F1
#
_entry.id   AF-A0A954PZZ0-F1
#
_cell.length_a   1.000
_cell.length_b   1.000
_cell.length_c   1.000
_cell.angle_alpha   90.00
_cell.angle_beta   90.00
_cell.angle_gamma   90.00
#
_symmetry.space_group_name_H-M   'P 1'
#
loop_
_entity.id
_entity.type
_entity.pdbx_description
1 polymer ?
#
loop_
_entity_poly.entity_id
_entity_poly.type
_entity_poly.pdbx_seq_one_letter_code
_entity_poly.pdbx_strand_id
1 'polypeptide(L)'
;MMPDGTPLGDSNIGGIPLRAWFEALNERIRQHAGRDARNLQIGHSYLMQAGSPIKEIAPLKRAIRDDIIPPLEEYCYENYGTLKEILGKELVDVAKQRVRHELFDDGQEETLVQGLLSEFSSILASTEALLSDESSTATNEDDGDEDEE
;
A
#
# COMPACT_ATOMS: atom_id res chain seq x y z
N MET A 1 13.91 -4.49 -8.43
CA MET A 1 13.29 -5.42 -7.46
C MET A 1 11.85 -5.01 -7.29
N MET A 2 10.91 -5.95 -7.13
CA MET A 2 9.55 -5.59 -6.73
C MET A 2 9.57 -5.20 -5.23
N PRO A 3 8.74 -4.24 -4.80
CA PRO A 3 8.62 -3.92 -3.39
C PRO A 3 8.04 -5.10 -2.63
N ASP A 4 8.68 -5.44 -1.51
CA ASP A 4 8.25 -6.50 -0.60
C ASP A 4 7.49 -5.92 0.59
N GLY A 5 6.32 -6.47 0.89
CA GLY A 5 5.46 -6.10 2.02
C GLY A 5 5.75 -6.88 3.31
N THR A 6 6.56 -7.95 3.25
CA THR A 6 6.90 -8.81 4.39
C THR A 6 7.41 -8.04 5.62
N PRO A 7 8.24 -6.99 5.49
CA PRO A 7 8.71 -6.21 6.65
C PRO A 7 7.60 -5.50 7.44
N LEU A 8 6.41 -5.31 6.86
CA LEU A 8 5.27 -4.65 7.51
C LEU A 8 4.53 -5.59 8.48
N GLY A 9 4.72 -6.91 8.33
CA GLY A 9 4.10 -7.94 9.17
C GLY A 9 2.58 -7.81 9.26
N ASP A 10 2.02 -8.14 10.43
CA ASP A 10 0.58 -8.06 10.73
C ASP A 10 0.17 -6.72 11.34
N SER A 11 0.89 -5.65 11.01
CA SER A 11 0.62 -4.32 11.56
C SER A 11 -0.76 -3.83 11.15
N ASN A 12 -1.58 -3.45 12.13
CA ASN A 12 -2.93 -2.97 11.93
C ASN A 12 -3.11 -1.59 12.59
N ILE A 13 -3.55 -0.61 11.81
CA ILE A 13 -3.74 0.77 12.25
C ILE A 13 -5.19 1.16 12.03
N GLY A 14 -5.97 1.31 13.11
CA GLY A 14 -7.37 1.71 13.01
C GLY A 14 -8.25 0.73 12.21
N GLY A 15 -7.87 -0.54 12.09
CA GLY A 15 -8.56 -1.54 11.27
C GLY A 15 -7.96 -1.73 9.88
N ILE A 16 -6.94 -0.94 9.49
CA ILE A 16 -6.23 -1.08 8.22
C ILE A 16 -5.06 -2.05 8.39
N PRO A 17 -5.10 -3.26 7.78
CA PRO A 17 -3.93 -4.12 7.68
C PRO A 17 -2.89 -3.48 6.76
N LEU A 18 -1.80 -3.01 7.33
CA LEU A 18 -0.81 -2.15 6.65
C LEU A 18 -0.16 -2.86 5.46
N ARG A 19 0.20 -4.14 5.62
CA ARG A 19 0.77 -4.97 4.55
C ARG A 19 -0.18 -5.13 3.38
N ALA A 20 -1.41 -5.55 3.65
CA ALA A 20 -2.40 -5.80 2.59
C ALA A 20 -2.81 -4.49 1.88
N TRP A 21 -2.90 -3.38 2.61
CA TRP A 21 -3.11 -2.06 2.02
C TRP A 21 -1.96 -1.65 1.09
N PHE A 22 -0.71 -1.84 1.54
CA PHE A 22 0.48 -1.56 0.74
C PHE A 22 0.55 -2.39 -0.56
N GLU A 23 0.27 -3.68 -0.46
CA GLU A 23 0.22 -4.59 -1.61
C GLU A 23 -0.89 -4.17 -2.59
N ALA A 24 -2.08 -3.83 -2.09
CA ALA A 24 -3.20 -3.38 -2.91
C ALA A 24 -2.91 -2.04 -3.62
N LEU A 25 -2.27 -1.09 -2.94
CA LEU A 25 -1.83 0.17 -3.54
C LEU A 25 -0.85 -0.09 -4.68
N ASN A 26 0.18 -0.91 -4.44
CA ASN A 26 1.19 -1.24 -5.43
C ASN A 26 0.65 -2.03 -6.62
N GLU A 27 -0.38 -2.85 -6.41
CA GLU A 27 -1.11 -3.51 -7.48
C GLU A 27 -1.87 -2.51 -8.36
N ARG A 28 -2.58 -1.55 -7.76
CA ARG A 28 -3.26 -0.50 -8.53
C ARG A 28 -2.30 0.37 -9.32
N ILE A 29 -1.14 0.71 -8.74
CA ILE A 29 -0.08 1.42 -9.47
C ILE A 29 0.32 0.61 -10.71
N ARG A 30 0.58 -0.71 -10.57
CA ARG A 30 0.90 -1.58 -11.72
C ARG A 30 -0.18 -1.59 -12.80
N GLN A 31 -1.44 -1.63 -12.39
CA GLN A 31 -2.56 -1.70 -13.31
C GLN A 31 -2.82 -0.38 -14.04
N HIS A 32 -2.60 0.76 -13.38
CA HIS A 32 -3.10 2.06 -13.88
C HIS A 32 -2.01 3.09 -14.20
N ALA A 33 -0.81 3.02 -13.60
CA ALA A 33 0.25 4.01 -13.80
C ALA A 33 0.98 3.89 -15.16
N GLY A 34 0.55 2.97 -16.02
CA GLY A 34 1.01 2.86 -17.40
C GLY A 34 2.26 2.00 -17.58
N ARG A 35 3.01 2.26 -18.66
CA ARG A 35 4.07 1.36 -19.15
C ARG A 35 5.24 1.19 -18.19
N ASP A 36 5.54 2.22 -17.40
CA ASP A 36 6.63 2.24 -16.42
C ASP A 36 6.19 1.89 -15.00
N ALA A 37 4.94 1.43 -14.80
CA ALA A 37 4.38 1.21 -13.47
C ALA A 37 5.19 0.28 -12.56
N ARG A 38 6.02 -0.62 -13.12
CA ARG A 38 6.97 -1.45 -12.37
C ARG A 38 8.00 -0.62 -11.58
N ASN A 39 8.37 0.55 -12.08
CA ASN A 39 9.36 1.44 -11.47
C ASN A 39 8.71 2.52 -10.59
N LEU A 40 7.39 2.67 -10.65
CA LEU A 40 6.61 3.70 -9.95
C LEU A 40 6.00 3.20 -8.63
N GLN A 41 6.29 1.94 -8.27
CA GLN A 41 5.76 1.33 -7.06
C GLN A 41 6.38 1.96 -5.80
N ILE A 42 5.60 1.97 -4.73
CA ILE A 42 5.98 2.51 -3.44
C ILE A 42 6.76 1.44 -2.65
N GLY A 43 7.87 1.84 -2.03
CA GLY A 43 8.65 0.96 -1.15
C GLY A 43 8.08 0.89 0.27
N HIS A 44 8.28 -0.24 0.96
CA HIS A 44 7.80 -0.39 2.35
C HIS A 44 8.47 0.59 3.33
N SER A 45 9.63 1.16 2.97
CA SER A 45 10.38 2.11 3.80
C SER A 45 9.56 3.33 4.21
N TYR A 46 8.62 3.78 3.38
CA TYR A 46 7.71 4.89 3.70
C TYR A 46 6.75 4.55 4.84
N LEU A 47 6.51 3.27 5.09
CA LEU A 47 5.64 2.76 6.14
C LEU A 47 6.43 2.23 7.34
N MET A 48 7.73 2.53 7.41
CA MET A 48 8.60 2.18 8.52
C MET A 48 9.02 3.44 9.28
N GLN A 49 9.04 3.34 10.61
CA GLN A 49 9.53 4.35 11.52
C GLN A 49 10.50 3.70 12.51
N ALA A 50 11.73 4.24 12.57
CA ALA A 50 12.80 3.74 13.45
C ALA A 50 13.07 2.22 13.32
N GLY A 51 12.96 1.68 12.10
CA GLY A 51 13.24 0.26 11.82
C GLY A 51 12.08 -0.70 12.15
N SER A 52 10.92 -0.19 12.54
CA SER A 52 9.69 -0.97 12.72
C SER A 52 8.55 -0.42 11.87
N PRO A 53 7.54 -1.22 11.51
CA PRO A 53 6.35 -0.72 10.84
C PRO A 53 5.66 0.36 11.69
N ILE A 54 5.07 1.35 11.02
CA ILE A 54 4.23 2.35 11.69
C ILE A 54 3.07 1.64 12.41
N LYS A 55 2.74 2.10 13.62
CA LYS A 55 1.67 1.54 14.46
C LYS A 55 0.57 2.53 14.80
N GLU A 56 0.75 3.80 14.43
CA GLU A 56 -0.15 4.88 14.76
C GLU A 56 -0.69 5.55 13.50
N ILE A 57 -1.90 6.10 13.58
CA ILE A 57 -2.54 6.76 12.44
C ILE A 57 -1.84 8.07 12.04
N ALA A 58 -1.29 8.81 13.00
CA ALA A 58 -0.65 10.10 12.72
C ALA A 58 0.62 9.97 11.85
N PRO A 59 1.57 9.05 12.13
CA PRO A 59 2.68 8.80 11.22
C PRO A 59 2.25 8.21 9.88
N LEU A 60 1.21 7.35 9.84
CA LEU A 60 0.67 6.82 8.58
C LEU A 60 0.09 7.94 7.71
N LYS A 61 -0.74 8.80 8.30
CA LYS A 61 -1.32 10.00 7.67
C LYS A 61 -0.22 10.87 7.06
N ARG A 62 0.85 11.10 7.82
CA ARG A 62 2.01 11.88 7.37
C ARG A 62 2.73 11.21 6.20
N ALA A 63 3.04 9.91 6.30
CA ALA A 63 3.71 9.17 5.23
C ALA A 63 2.90 9.19 3.93
N ILE A 64 1.57 8.98 4.03
CA ILE A 64 0.70 9.01 2.85
C ILE A 64 0.71 10.42 2.22
N ARG A 65 0.53 11.47 3.03
CA ARG A 65 0.42 12.86 2.55
C ARG A 65 1.73 13.40 1.99
N ASP A 66 2.83 13.18 2.70
CA ASP A 66 4.10 13.86 2.46
C ASP A 66 5.02 13.03 1.55
N ASP A 67 4.89 11.70 1.55
CA ASP A 67 5.83 10.82 0.84
C ASP A 67 5.18 9.98 -0.28
N ILE A 68 3.90 9.59 -0.16
CA ILE A 68 3.24 8.71 -1.14
C ILE A 68 2.43 9.51 -2.18
N ILE A 69 1.64 10.49 -1.75
CA ILE A 69 0.79 11.28 -2.65
C ILE A 69 1.61 12.11 -3.66
N PRO A 70 2.65 12.86 -3.25
CA PRO A 70 3.38 13.73 -4.17
C PRO A 70 3.95 13.03 -5.41
N PRO A 71 4.65 11.86 -5.30
CA PRO A 71 5.11 11.16 -6.49
C PRO A 71 3.95 10.60 -7.33
N LEU A 72 2.84 10.17 -6.73
CA LEU A 72 1.69 9.70 -7.49
C LEU A 72 1.00 10.82 -8.27
N GLU A 73 0.92 12.02 -7.71
CA GLU A 73 0.44 13.21 -8.43
C GLU A 73 1.35 13.56 -9.61
N GLU A 74 2.67 13.43 -9.45
CA GLU A 74 3.64 13.63 -10.53
C GLU A 74 3.47 12.57 -11.64
N TYR A 75 3.32 11.30 -11.27
CA TYR A 75 3.12 10.20 -12.23
C TYR A 75 1.78 10.31 -12.97
N CYS A 76 0.76 10.82 -12.30
CA CYS A 76 -0.58 10.99 -12.83
C CYS A 76 -0.84 12.42 -13.30
N TYR A 77 0.20 13.17 -13.68
CA TYR A 77 0.07 14.55 -14.12
C TYR A 77 -1.01 14.69 -15.19
N GLU A 78 -1.97 15.59 -14.96
CA GLU A 78 -3.20 15.82 -15.76
C GLU A 78 -4.19 14.63 -15.84
N ASN A 79 -3.85 13.47 -15.30
CA ASN A 79 -4.68 12.27 -15.30
C ASN A 79 -5.20 11.92 -13.90
N TYR A 80 -6.08 12.78 -13.38
CA TYR A 80 -6.77 12.56 -12.11
C TYR A 80 -7.71 11.35 -12.13
N GLY A 81 -8.12 10.89 -13.32
CA GLY A 81 -8.87 9.64 -13.48
C GLY A 81 -8.03 8.45 -13.03
N THR A 82 -6.80 8.32 -13.53
CA THR A 82 -5.83 7.31 -13.08
C THR A 82 -5.49 7.46 -11.60
N LEU A 83 -5.25 8.70 -11.14
CA LEU A 83 -4.96 8.94 -9.72
C LEU A 83 -6.10 8.45 -8.81
N LYS A 84 -7.35 8.65 -9.23
CA LYS A 84 -8.55 8.13 -8.57
C LYS A 84 -8.63 6.60 -8.59
N GLU A 85 -8.24 5.94 -9.68
CA GLU A 85 -8.17 4.46 -9.70
C GLU A 85 -7.10 3.93 -8.74
N ILE A 86 -6.00 4.66 -8.54
CA ILE A 86 -4.91 4.26 -7.63
C ILE A 86 -5.27 4.52 -6.16
N LEU A 87 -5.57 5.77 -5.81
CA LEU A 87 -5.79 6.20 -4.42
C LEU A 87 -7.25 6.03 -3.95
N GLY A 88 -8.20 5.95 -4.88
CA GLY A 88 -9.62 5.91 -4.60
C GLY A 88 -10.32 7.26 -4.72
N LYS A 89 -11.64 7.21 -4.92
CA LYS A 89 -12.49 8.41 -5.12
C LYS A 89 -12.67 9.25 -3.86
N GLU A 90 -12.44 8.68 -2.68
CA GLU A 90 -12.53 9.41 -1.41
C GLU A 90 -11.36 10.39 -1.27
N LEU A 91 -10.16 10.00 -1.73
CA LEU A 91 -8.96 10.83 -1.65
C LEU A 91 -8.84 11.80 -2.83
N VAL A 92 -9.38 11.46 -4.01
CA VAL A 92 -9.18 12.23 -5.25
C VAL A 92 -10.48 12.86 -5.74
N ASP A 93 -10.49 14.18 -5.83
CA ASP A 93 -11.57 14.94 -6.47
C ASP A 93 -11.23 15.17 -7.95
N VAL A 94 -11.70 14.26 -8.81
CA VAL A 94 -11.49 14.35 -10.27
C VAL A 94 -12.16 15.58 -10.86
N ALA A 95 -13.30 16.01 -10.31
CA ALA A 95 -14.04 17.17 -10.83
C ALA A 95 -13.29 18.48 -10.55
N LYS A 96 -12.62 18.57 -9.40
CA LYS A 96 -11.76 19.71 -9.04
C LYS A 96 -10.29 19.51 -9.41
N GLN A 97 -9.94 18.38 -10.02
CA GLN A 97 -8.57 18.03 -10.41
C GLN A 97 -7.57 18.22 -9.25
N ARG A 98 -7.88 17.65 -8.07
CA ARG A 98 -7.01 17.76 -6.89
C ARG A 98 -7.17 16.59 -5.93
N VAL A 99 -6.13 16.31 -5.14
CA VAL A 99 -6.21 15.44 -3.97
C VAL A 99 -6.84 16.21 -2.79
N ARG A 100 -7.69 15.54 -2.01
CA ARG A 100 -8.35 16.10 -0.83
C ARG A 100 -7.40 16.10 0.37
N HIS A 101 -6.41 16.98 0.36
CA HIS A 101 -5.46 17.12 1.47
C HIS A 101 -6.13 17.48 2.80
N GLU A 102 -7.33 18.07 2.76
CA GLU A 102 -8.19 18.34 3.92
C GLU A 102 -8.51 17.08 4.75
N LEU A 103 -8.49 15.87 4.16
CA LEU A 103 -8.65 14.61 4.89
C LEU A 103 -7.44 14.24 5.76
N PHE A 104 -6.30 14.90 5.54
CA PHE A 104 -5.06 14.67 6.29
C PHE A 104 -4.83 15.73 7.38
N ASP A 105 -5.76 16.67 7.55
CA ASP A 105 -5.75 17.62 8.66
C ASP A 105 -6.05 16.91 9.99
N ASP A 106 -5.82 17.59 11.11
CA ASP A 106 -6.05 17.02 12.43
C ASP A 106 -7.55 16.92 12.73
N GLY A 107 -7.99 15.76 13.24
CA GLY A 107 -9.41 15.49 13.53
C GLY A 107 -10.18 14.87 12.35
N GLN A 108 -9.52 14.49 11.26
CA GLN A 108 -10.10 13.77 10.12
C GLN A 108 -9.65 12.30 10.04
N GLU A 109 -8.97 11.80 11.07
CA GLU A 109 -8.40 10.45 11.09
C GLU A 109 -9.44 9.36 10.83
N GLU A 110 -10.62 9.46 11.45
CA GLU A 110 -11.71 8.49 11.25
C GLU A 110 -12.22 8.50 9.80
N THR A 111 -12.39 9.69 9.22
CA THR A 111 -12.85 9.84 7.83
C THR A 111 -11.81 9.30 6.85
N LEU A 112 -10.53 9.57 7.08
CA LEU A 112 -9.43 9.02 6.27
C LEU A 112 -9.40 7.48 6.35
N VAL A 113 -9.48 6.92 7.56
CA VAL A 113 -9.50 5.47 7.77
C VAL A 113 -10.70 4.84 7.07
N GLN A 114 -11.88 5.42 7.21
CA GLN A 114 -13.09 4.93 6.55
C GLN A 114 -12.98 5.01 5.02
N GLY A 115 -12.40 6.09 4.49
CA GLY A 115 -12.16 6.24 3.06
C GLY A 115 -11.21 5.18 2.52
N LEU A 116 -10.07 4.97 3.19
CA LEU A 116 -9.13 3.90 2.83
C LEU A 116 -9.80 2.53 2.93
N LEU A 117 -10.49 2.21 4.01
CA LEU A 117 -11.17 0.92 4.16
C LEU A 117 -12.23 0.70 3.09
N SER A 118 -13.06 1.70 2.78
CA SER A 118 -14.10 1.58 1.74
C SER A 118 -13.49 1.30 0.36
N GLU A 119 -12.40 1.98 0.02
CA GLU A 119 -11.77 1.84 -1.29
C GLU A 119 -10.99 0.52 -1.41
N PHE A 120 -10.38 0.05 -0.32
CA PHE A 120 -9.54 -1.15 -0.33
C PHE A 120 -10.30 -2.42 0.11
N SER A 121 -11.50 -2.33 0.70
CA SER A 121 -12.28 -3.48 1.20
C SER A 121 -12.57 -4.55 0.13
N SER A 122 -12.90 -4.14 -1.10
CA SER A 122 -13.13 -5.09 -2.20
C SER A 122 -11.88 -5.91 -2.55
N ILE A 123 -10.70 -5.33 -2.37
CA ILE A 123 -9.43 -5.96 -2.70
C ILE A 123 -8.93 -6.75 -1.49
N LEU A 124 -8.98 -6.19 -0.27
CA LEU A 124 -8.60 -6.88 0.97
C LEU A 124 -9.30 -8.25 1.10
N ALA A 125 -10.61 -8.31 0.85
CA ALA A 125 -11.37 -9.57 0.87
C ALA A 125 -10.90 -10.58 -0.20
N SER A 126 -10.42 -10.11 -1.35
CA SER A 126 -9.88 -10.96 -2.42
C SER A 126 -8.42 -11.33 -2.18
N THR A 127 -7.61 -10.43 -1.63
CA THR A 127 -6.19 -10.63 -1.33
C THR A 127 -6.01 -11.55 -0.12
N GLU A 128 -6.85 -11.45 0.92
CA GLU A 128 -6.85 -12.42 2.03
C GLU A 128 -7.19 -13.84 1.57
N ALA A 129 -8.13 -13.97 0.63
CA ALA A 129 -8.46 -15.27 0.03
C ALA A 129 -7.31 -15.85 -0.80
N LEU A 130 -6.55 -15.00 -1.50
CA LEU A 130 -5.38 -15.42 -2.31
C LEU A 130 -4.14 -15.71 -1.45
N LEU A 131 -3.87 -14.89 -0.43
CA LEU A 131 -2.74 -15.08 0.49
C LEU A 131 -2.89 -16.33 1.37
N SER A 132 -4.13 -16.73 1.66
CA SER A 132 -4.40 -17.98 2.40
C SER A 132 -4.04 -19.23 1.59
N ASP A 133 -3.92 -19.13 0.26
CA ASP A 133 -3.52 -20.24 -0.61
C ASP A 133 -1.98 -20.31 -0.76
N GLU A 134 -1.27 -19.17 -0.64
CA GLU A 134 0.19 -19.07 -0.83
C GLU A 134 1.03 -19.36 0.43
N SER A 135 0.42 -19.68 1.57
CA SER A 135 1.17 -20.11 2.77
C SER A 135 1.58 -21.60 2.74
N SER A 136 1.41 -22.28 1.61
CA SER A 136 1.70 -23.72 1.45
C SER A 136 2.97 -23.99 0.62
N THR A 137 4.01 -23.15 0.70
CA THR A 137 5.30 -23.51 0.06
C THR A 137 6.51 -22.97 0.82
N ALA A 138 6.72 -23.44 2.05
CA ALA A 138 8.03 -23.39 2.67
C ALA A 138 8.21 -24.59 3.60
N THR A 139 8.90 -25.63 3.11
CA THR A 139 9.87 -26.44 3.87
C THR A 139 10.46 -27.51 2.93
N ASN A 140 11.69 -27.29 2.46
CA ASN A 140 12.84 -28.10 2.83
C ASN A 140 14.07 -27.63 2.04
N GLU A 141 14.81 -26.70 2.64
CA GLU A 141 16.27 -26.81 2.61
C GLU A 141 16.62 -27.66 3.84
N ASP A 142 17.22 -28.84 3.61
CA ASP A 142 18.10 -29.48 4.59
C ASP A 142 19.30 -30.03 3.82
N ASP A 143 20.44 -29.83 4.43
CA ASP A 143 21.79 -29.72 3.90
C ASP A 143 22.66 -30.82 4.54
N GLY A 144 23.68 -31.30 3.82
CA GLY A 144 24.71 -32.22 4.34
C GLY A 144 24.30 -33.70 4.33
N ASP A 145 25.16 -34.68 4.07
CA ASP A 145 26.59 -34.74 4.34
C ASP A 145 27.30 -35.69 3.36
N GLU A 146 28.58 -35.45 3.19
CA GLU A 146 29.57 -36.28 2.50
C GLU A 146 29.65 -37.69 3.13
N ASP A 147 29.86 -38.76 2.33
CA ASP A 147 30.96 -39.71 2.55
C ASP A 147 30.96 -40.91 1.59
N GLU A 148 32.16 -41.45 1.47
CA GLU A 148 32.79 -42.38 0.52
C GLU A 148 32.14 -43.77 0.36
N GLU A 149 32.28 -44.36 -0.85
CA GLU A 149 33.00 -45.63 -1.14
C GLU A 149 33.03 -45.93 -2.66
#